data_AF-A0A1G9I8A2-F1
#
_entry.id   AF-A0A1G9I8A2-F1
#
_cell.length_a   1.000
_cell.length_b   1.000
_cell.length_c   1.000
_cell.angle_alpha   90.00
_cell.angle_beta   90.00
_cell.angle_gamma   90.00
#
_symmetry.space_group_name_H-M   'P 1'
#
loop_
_entity.id
_entity.type
_entity.pdbx_description
1 polymer ?
#
loop_
_entity_poly.entity_id
_entity_poly.type
_entity_poly.pdbx_seq_one_letter_code
_entity_poly.pdbx_strand_id
1 'polypeptide(L)'
;MRPLGPERDHYWLALSMAKAAGVDLQAAIDNGLFSQEKWAATVRRCRGCDWGGDCPHWLREHPEADQAPETCVNHKLFSALKAEQEAARANGSSET
;
A
#
# COMPACT_ATOMS: atom_id res chain seq x y z
N MET A 1 -2.87 -22.39 14.45
CA MET A 1 -2.29 -21.12 13.94
C MET A 1 -2.01 -21.31 12.46
N ARG A 2 -2.56 -20.47 11.57
CA ARG A 2 -2.28 -20.58 10.12
C ARG A 2 -0.86 -20.09 9.85
N PRO A 3 -0.05 -20.77 9.01
CA PRO A 3 1.25 -20.26 8.62
C PRO A 3 1.10 -18.96 7.81
N LEU A 4 2.09 -18.07 7.93
CA LEU A 4 2.15 -16.86 7.11
C LEU A 4 2.44 -17.22 5.65
N GLY A 5 1.87 -16.45 4.72
CA GLY A 5 2.21 -16.54 3.31
C GLY A 5 3.69 -16.22 3.04
N PRO A 6 4.22 -16.61 1.86
CA PRO A 6 5.61 -16.36 1.48
C PRO A 6 5.93 -14.87 1.46
N GLU A 7 7.04 -14.49 2.08
CA GLU A 7 7.38 -13.07 2.27
C GLU A 7 7.57 -12.33 0.95
N ARG A 8 8.30 -12.93 0.01
CA ARG A 8 8.56 -12.35 -1.31
C ARG A 8 7.27 -12.08 -2.09
N ASP A 9 6.32 -13.01 -2.03
CA ASP A 9 5.08 -12.88 -2.78
C ASP A 9 4.23 -11.73 -2.22
N HIS A 10 4.11 -11.67 -0.89
CA HIS A 10 3.38 -10.59 -0.21
C HIS A 10 4.09 -9.24 -0.27
N TYR A 11 5.42 -9.22 -0.39
CA TYR A 11 6.15 -7.98 -0.67
C TYR A 11 5.67 -7.38 -1.99
N TRP A 12 5.64 -8.17 -3.07
CA TRP A 12 5.20 -7.70 -4.38
C TRP A 12 3.71 -7.39 -4.42
N LEU A 13 2.86 -8.21 -3.79
CA LEU A 13 1.42 -7.93 -3.71
C LEU A 13 1.13 -6.63 -2.95
N ALA A 14 1.81 -6.39 -1.82
CA ALA A 14 1.64 -5.15 -1.07
C ALA A 14 2.11 -3.93 -1.88
N LEU A 15 3.21 -4.07 -2.63
CA LEU A 15 3.74 -2.99 -3.48
C LEU A 15 2.79 -2.69 -4.65
N SER A 16 2.30 -3.73 -5.32
CA SER A 16 1.31 -3.61 -6.39
C SER A 16 0.00 -3.00 -5.89
N MET A 17 -0.46 -3.38 -4.69
CA MET A 17 -1.66 -2.80 -4.08
C MET A 17 -1.48 -1.31 -3.73
N ALA A 18 -0.33 -0.93 -3.17
CA ALA A 18 -0.03 0.48 -2.90
C ALA A 18 -0.06 1.29 -4.19
N LYS A 19 0.61 0.80 -5.25
CA LYS A 19 0.62 1.44 -6.57
C LYS A 19 -0.78 1.55 -7.17
N ALA A 20 -1.55 0.45 -7.18
CA ALA A 20 -2.90 0.44 -7.72
C ALA A 20 -3.80 1.44 -6.98
N ALA A 21 -3.63 1.59 -5.66
CA ALA A 21 -4.34 2.57 -4.84
C ALA A 21 -3.81 4.01 -4.98
N GLY A 22 -2.86 4.30 -5.88
CA GLY A 22 -2.31 5.63 -6.09
C GLY A 22 -1.29 6.09 -5.05
N VAL A 23 -0.74 5.17 -4.23
CA VAL A 23 0.29 5.49 -3.24
C VAL A 23 1.68 5.34 -3.85
N ASP A 24 2.47 6.41 -3.76
CA ASP A 24 3.89 6.37 -4.14
C ASP A 24 4.74 6.10 -2.89
N LEU A 25 5.03 4.82 -2.62
CA LEU A 25 5.78 4.44 -1.43
C LEU A 25 7.21 4.98 -1.42
N GLN A 26 7.84 5.13 -2.59
CA GLN A 26 9.20 5.67 -2.67
C GLN A 26 9.21 7.13 -2.26
N ALA A 27 8.33 7.94 -2.84
CA ALA A 27 8.18 9.34 -2.45
C ALA A 27 7.77 9.50 -0.98
N ALA A 28 6.93 8.60 -0.46
CA ALA A 28 6.56 8.62 0.96
C ALA A 28 7.76 8.36 1.88
N ILE A 29 8.69 7.48 1.48
CA ILE A 29 9.93 7.22 2.22
C ILE A 29 10.88 8.42 2.11
N ASP A 30 11.09 8.94 0.91
CA ASP A 30 12.02 10.04 0.66
C ASP A 30 11.61 11.33 1.40
N ASN A 31 10.30 11.56 1.52
CA ASN A 31 9.74 12.70 2.26
C ASN A 31 9.55 12.43 3.76
N GLY A 32 9.98 11.27 4.27
CA GLY A 32 9.88 10.91 5.69
C GLY A 32 8.47 10.57 6.21
N LEU A 33 7.47 10.48 5.33
CA LEU A 33 6.09 10.10 5.66
C LEU A 33 5.98 8.59 5.99
N PHE A 34 6.87 7.79 5.41
CA PHE A 34 6.90 6.34 5.58
C PHE A 34 8.33 5.86 5.85
N SER A 35 8.47 4.72 6.53
CA SER A 35 9.79 4.17 6.88
C SER A 35 9.92 2.72 6.44
N GLN A 36 11.15 2.26 6.27
CA GLN A 36 11.43 0.85 5.95
C GLN A 36 10.92 -0.10 7.03
N GLU A 37 10.92 0.31 8.30
CA GLU A 37 10.35 -0.48 9.41
C GLU A 37 8.82 -0.60 9.27
N LYS A 38 8.13 0.51 8.98
CA LYS A 38 6.68 0.49 8.70
C LYS A 38 6.37 -0.36 7.47
N TRP A 39 7.24 -0.36 6.45
CA TRP A 39 7.10 -1.23 5.29
C TRP A 39 7.20 -2.71 5.67
N ALA A 40 8.22 -3.10 6.44
CA ALA A 40 8.38 -4.48 6.90
C ALA A 40 7.16 -4.96 7.73
N ALA A 41 6.62 -4.09 8.59
CA ALA A 41 5.40 -4.37 9.34
C ALA A 41 4.16 -4.51 8.42
N THR A 42 4.06 -3.70 7.37
CA THR A 42 3.00 -3.75 6.35
C THR A 42 3.00 -5.07 5.59
N VAL A 43 4.18 -5.53 5.15
CA VAL A 43 4.34 -6.82 4.48
C VAL A 43 4.03 -7.97 5.44
N ARG A 44 4.54 -7.92 6.69
CA ARG A 44 4.22 -8.94 7.72
C ARG A 44 2.73 -9.08 7.96
N ARG A 45 2.00 -7.96 8.08
CA ARG A 45 0.53 -7.97 8.22
C ARG A 45 -0.15 -8.57 7.00
N CYS A 46 0.28 -8.18 5.80
CA CYS A 46 -0.25 -8.71 4.54
C CYS A 46 -0.12 -10.23 4.45
N ARG A 47 1.00 -10.81 4.90
CA ARG A 47 1.23 -12.26 4.89
C ARG A 47 0.25 -13.07 5.74
N GLY A 48 -0.41 -12.43 6.69
CA GLY A 48 -1.41 -13.06 7.56
C GLY A 48 -2.86 -12.78 7.14
N CYS A 49 -3.10 -12.09 6.02
CA CYS A 49 -4.46 -11.71 5.64
C CYS A 49 -5.26 -12.91 5.11
N ASP A 50 -6.56 -12.92 5.40
CA ASP A 50 -7.47 -13.97 4.93
C ASP A 50 -7.79 -13.84 3.43
N TRP A 51 -7.69 -12.62 2.89
CA TRP A 51 -8.04 -12.30 1.51
C TRP A 51 -6.87 -12.46 0.50
N GLY A 52 -5.72 -12.98 0.96
CA GLY A 52 -4.50 -13.05 0.13
C GLY A 52 -4.63 -13.87 -1.16
N GLY A 53 -5.56 -14.83 -1.21
CA GLY A 53 -5.82 -15.67 -2.39
C GLY A 53 -6.47 -14.91 -3.55
N ASP A 54 -7.37 -13.98 -3.27
CA ASP A 54 -8.10 -13.21 -4.29
C ASP A 54 -7.38 -11.91 -4.69
N CYS A 55 -6.43 -11.46 -3.85
CA CYS A 55 -5.64 -10.24 -4.08
C CYS A 55 -4.99 -10.18 -5.48
N PRO A 56 -4.34 -11.23 -6.02
CA PRO A 56 -3.76 -11.17 -7.35
C PRO A 56 -4.81 -11.04 -8.47
N HIS A 57 -6.02 -11.59 -8.26
CA HIS A 57 -7.11 -11.46 -9.23
C HIS A 57 -7.61 -10.02 -9.29
N TRP A 58 -7.90 -9.46 -8.12
CA TRP A 58 -8.33 -8.07 -7.99
C TRP A 58 -7.30 -7.10 -8.59
N LEU A 59 -6.00 -7.30 -8.33
CA LEU A 59 -4.94 -6.45 -8.90
C LEU A 59 -4.83 -6.52 -10.42
N ARG A 60 -5.27 -7.61 -11.07
CA ARG A 60 -5.31 -7.70 -12.53
C ARG A 60 -6.50 -6.94 -13.12
N GLU A 61 -7.63 -6.96 -12.42
CA GLU A 61 -8.85 -6.27 -12.84
C GLU A 61 -8.81 -4.77 -12.54
N HIS A 62 -8.05 -4.38 -11.52
CA HIS A 62 -7.92 -3.01 -11.03
C HIS A 62 -6.44 -2.57 -11.04
N PRO A 63 -5.82 -2.38 -12.23
CA PRO A 63 -4.44 -1.90 -12.32
C PRO A 63 -4.28 -0.49 -11.72
N GLU A 64 -5.37 0.29 -11.74
CA GLU A 64 -5.52 1.60 -11.10
C GLU A 64 -6.88 1.64 -10.39
N ALA A 65 -6.89 2.15 -9.16
CA ALA A 65 -8.07 2.28 -8.33
C ALA A 65 -7.95 3.52 -7.43
N ASP A 66 -9.08 4.12 -7.07
CA ASP A 66 -9.08 5.26 -6.16
C ASP A 66 -8.55 4.91 -4.77
N GLN A 67 -8.76 3.67 -4.34
CA GLN A 67 -8.26 3.13 -3.08
C GLN A 67 -8.12 1.60 -3.18
N ALA A 68 -7.30 1.02 -2.32
CA ALA A 68 -7.28 -0.42 -2.11
C ALA A 68 -8.69 -0.90 -1.70
N PRO A 69 -9.09 -2.15 -1.99
CA PRO A 69 -10.41 -2.64 -1.58
C PRO A 69 -10.47 -2.76 -0.05
N GLU A 70 -11.66 -2.58 0.53
CA GLU A 70 -11.85 -2.64 2.00
C GLU A 70 -11.41 -3.98 2.62
N THR A 71 -11.44 -5.06 1.83
CA THR A 71 -10.96 -6.40 2.19
C THR A 71 -9.44 -6.49 2.29
N CYS A 72 -8.70 -5.55 1.71
CA CYS A 72 -7.25 -5.47 1.89
C CYS A 72 -6.94 -5.05 3.32
N VAL A 73 -6.18 -5.88 4.04
CA VAL A 73 -5.73 -5.55 5.40
C VAL A 73 -4.95 -4.23 5.48
N ASN A 74 -4.35 -3.79 4.36
CA ASN A 74 -3.61 -2.54 4.24
C ASN A 74 -4.43 -1.33 3.76
N HIS A 75 -5.73 -1.49 3.51
CA HIS A 75 -6.62 -0.44 3.01
C HIS A 75 -6.42 0.91 3.72
N LYS A 76 -6.66 0.95 5.04
CA LYS A 76 -6.59 2.19 5.83
C LYS A 76 -5.21 2.87 5.78
N LEU A 77 -4.15 2.05 5.75
CA LEU A 77 -2.78 2.57 5.69
C LEU A 77 -2.53 3.26 4.34
N PHE A 78 -2.91 2.60 3.24
CA PHE A 78 -2.73 3.16 1.91
C PHE A 78 -3.60 4.39 1.68
N SER A 79 -4.85 4.39 2.14
CA SER A 79 -5.72 5.57 2.06
C SER A 79 -5.13 6.76 2.84
N ALA A 80 -4.59 6.53 4.04
CA ALA A 80 -3.94 7.58 4.82
C ALA A 80 -2.68 8.12 4.12
N LEU A 81 -1.82 7.25 3.60
CA LEU A 81 -0.62 7.68 2.86
C LEU A 81 -0.97 8.48 1.61
N LYS A 82 -1.98 8.05 0.84
CA LYS A 82 -2.47 8.81 -0.32
C LYS A 82 -2.90 10.22 0.08
N ALA A 83 -3.71 10.34 1.12
CA ALA A 83 -4.19 11.64 1.60
C ALA A 83 -3.04 12.56 2.05
N GLU A 84 -2.05 12.05 2.78
CA GLU A 84 -0.86 12.81 3.18
C GLU A 84 -0.05 13.29 1.96
N GLN A 85 0.09 12.43 0.94
CA GLN A 85 0.79 12.78 -0.30
C GLN A 85 0.03 13.84 -1.12
N GLU A 86 -1.29 13.76 -1.19
CA GLU A 86 -2.13 14.76 -1.84
C GLU A 86 -2.06 16.11 -1.10
N ALA A 87 -2.10 16.10 0.23
CA ALA A 87 -1.94 17.30 1.04
C ALA A 87 -0.54 17.93 0.86
N ALA A 88 0.52 17.11 0.87
CA ALA A 88 1.88 17.59 0.63
C ALA A 88 2.04 18.23 -0.77
N ARG A 89 1.43 17.64 -1.80
CA ARG A 89 1.42 18.19 -3.17
C ARG A 89 0.66 19.51 -3.26
N ALA A 90 -0.50 19.61 -2.60
CA ALA A 90 -1.28 20.85 -2.56
C ALA A 90 -0.50 21.99 -1.88
N ASN A 91 0.23 21.68 -0.80
CA ASN A 91 1.02 22.66 -0.07
C ASN A 91 2.31 23.08 -0.81
N GLY A 92 2.96 22.13 -1.50
CA GLY A 92 4.17 22.41 -2.31
C GLY A 92 3.90 23.15 -3.63
N SER A 93 2.65 23.20 -4.09
CA SER A 93 2.26 23.92 -5.32
C SER A 93 2.03 25.42 -5.09
N SER A 94 2.26 25.93 -3.88
CA SER A 94 2.04 27.33 -3.52
C SER A 94 3.32 28.18 -3.52
N GLU A 95 4.47 27.63 -3.92
CA GLU A 95 5.75 28.32 -4.07
C GLU A 95 6.26 28.29 -5.53
N THR A 96 5.55 28.93 -6.46
CA THR A 96 6.09 29.45 -7.74
C THR A 96 5.16 30.50 -8.32
#